data_AF-A0A948DGJ4-F1
#
_entry.id   AF-A0A948DGJ4-F1
#
_cell.length_a   1.000
_cell.length_b   1.000
_cell.length_c   1.000
_cell.angle_alpha   90.00
_cell.angle_beta   90.00
_cell.angle_gamma   90.00
#
_symmetry.space_group_name_H-M   'P 1'
#
loop_
_entity.id
_entity.type
_entity.pdbx_description
1 polymer ?
#
loop_
_entity_poly.entity_id
_entity_poly.type
_entity_poly.pdbx_seq_one_letter_code
_entity_poly.pdbx_strand_id
1 'polypeptide(L)'
;MKKTISVLAVVFVILFASLSVAAAMGQSQPTTEEAKVAVEEVTIIEETTETERLYDGLWFLGFNLHKDIFDGENGLKVKKAIGLSINRDEIANKIIGGTMVPDSVIPKTMNGYQADSLDLPYDAKQAKALMIEAGFPMNDQRIKGLALLHTDGDKTIKIAKLIKQNLSAIGVKVDLVQVSFREEGKWQEALESGKFHMFLMGYKAADFGTLFIGDKKTKLFHKVDCEDMPDPKNQVFLSSYEEAIKQGFAPCKKCNPQPEPPTNTYELVEPLFHTGGSANFTFFRNIRVDNLLDQISIMDTSLVHERGEKFKEINTLLCKELPSIPLFYITKL
;
A
#
# COMPACT_ATOMS: atom_id res chain seq x y z
N MET A 1 -1.74 44.59 -20.51
CA MET A 1 -2.91 44.10 -21.27
C MET A 1 -2.93 42.58 -21.18
N LYS A 2 -3.84 42.02 -20.39
CA LYS A 2 -4.08 40.57 -20.30
C LYS A 2 -4.80 40.14 -21.59
N LYS A 3 -4.26 39.15 -22.31
CA LYS A 3 -5.01 38.41 -23.34
C LYS A 3 -5.38 37.05 -22.77
N THR A 4 -6.66 36.88 -22.53
CA THR A 4 -7.33 35.61 -22.23
C THR A 4 -7.19 34.70 -23.45
N ILE A 5 -6.74 33.46 -23.28
CA ILE A 5 -6.96 32.39 -24.26
C ILE A 5 -7.75 31.31 -23.53
N SER A 6 -8.98 31.12 -24.02
CA SER A 6 -9.95 30.13 -23.57
C SER A 6 -9.45 28.74 -23.95
N VAL A 7 -9.34 27.83 -22.97
CA VAL A 7 -9.12 26.40 -23.25
C VAL A 7 -10.46 25.72 -23.10
N LEU A 8 -11.01 25.31 -24.25
CA LEU A 8 -12.17 24.42 -24.33
C LEU A 8 -11.69 23.02 -23.91
N ALA A 9 -12.13 22.54 -22.75
CA ALA A 9 -11.86 21.18 -22.31
C ALA A 9 -12.67 20.20 -23.17
N VAL A 10 -11.99 19.34 -23.94
CA VAL A 10 -12.62 18.17 -24.55
C VAL A 10 -12.67 17.08 -23.48
N VAL A 11 -13.87 16.83 -22.95
CA VAL A 11 -14.17 15.67 -22.10
C VAL A 11 -14.26 14.44 -23.01
N PHE A 12 -13.31 13.51 -22.90
CA PHE A 12 -13.47 12.18 -23.48
C PHE A 12 -14.23 11.28 -22.49
N VAL A 13 -15.52 11.07 -22.74
CA VAL A 13 -16.29 9.97 -22.17
C VAL A 13 -15.97 8.72 -23.00
N ILE A 14 -15.28 7.74 -22.42
CA ILE A 14 -15.04 6.46 -23.08
C ILE A 14 -16.28 5.59 -22.86
N LEU A 15 -17.14 5.49 -23.89
CA LEU A 15 -18.11 4.41 -24.02
C LEU A 15 -17.37 3.15 -24.49
N PHE A 16 -17.42 2.08 -23.70
CA PHE A 16 -17.04 0.74 -24.16
C PHE A 16 -18.12 0.23 -25.13
N ALA A 17 -17.79 0.16 -26.42
CA ALA A 17 -18.52 -0.65 -27.38
C ALA A 17 -17.73 -1.94 -27.64
N SER A 18 -18.31 -3.06 -27.24
CA SER A 18 -17.86 -4.41 -27.59
C SER A 18 -17.89 -4.61 -29.10
N LEU A 19 -16.77 -4.97 -29.73
CA LEU A 19 -16.76 -5.50 -31.08
C LEU A 19 -16.45 -7.00 -31.07
N SER A 20 -17.44 -7.76 -31.52
CA SER A 20 -17.33 -9.17 -31.88
C SER A 20 -16.57 -9.32 -33.18
N VAL A 21 -15.66 -10.30 -33.23
CA VAL A 21 -14.91 -10.72 -34.41
C VAL A 21 -15.84 -11.44 -35.39
N ALA A 22 -15.84 -11.01 -36.65
CA ALA A 22 -16.28 -11.82 -37.78
C ALA A 22 -15.33 -11.60 -38.95
N ALA A 23 -14.73 -12.70 -39.43
CA ALA A 23 -13.81 -12.74 -40.54
C ALA A 23 -14.54 -12.83 -41.89
N ALA A 24 -13.91 -12.23 -42.91
CA ALA A 24 -13.51 -12.85 -44.19
C ALA A 24 -14.00 -12.18 -45.50
N MET A 25 -12.98 -12.03 -46.38
CA MET A 25 -12.98 -12.00 -47.85
C MET A 25 -13.28 -10.70 -48.62
N GLY A 26 -12.28 -10.28 -49.43
CA GLY A 26 -12.47 -9.38 -50.59
C GLY A 26 -11.20 -8.66 -51.03
N GLN A 27 -10.62 -9.08 -52.16
CA GLN A 27 -9.36 -8.59 -52.77
C GLN A 27 -9.50 -7.22 -53.46
N SER A 28 -8.43 -6.40 -53.48
CA SER A 28 -7.78 -5.82 -54.70
C SER A 28 -6.81 -4.66 -54.38
N GLN A 29 -5.86 -4.46 -55.29
CA GLN A 29 -4.51 -3.88 -55.20
C GLN A 29 -4.37 -2.32 -55.09
N PRO A 30 -3.14 -1.82 -54.80
CA PRO A 30 -2.90 -0.44 -54.37
C PRO A 30 -2.69 0.53 -55.55
N THR A 31 -3.02 1.80 -55.35
CA THR A 31 -2.55 2.90 -56.21
C THR A 31 -1.68 3.84 -55.38
N THR A 32 -0.50 4.10 -55.93
CA THR A 32 0.58 4.92 -55.41
C THR A 32 0.19 6.40 -55.40
N GLU A 33 0.17 7.02 -54.22
CA GLU A 33 0.22 8.48 -54.10
C GLU A 33 1.45 8.85 -53.28
N GLU A 34 2.26 9.74 -53.86
CA GLU A 34 3.58 10.14 -53.42
C GLU A 34 3.54 10.79 -52.03
N ALA A 35 4.06 10.08 -51.02
CA ALA A 35 4.27 10.65 -49.70
C ALA A 35 5.45 11.63 -49.73
N LYS A 36 5.15 12.94 -49.85
CA LYS A 36 6.12 14.00 -49.53
C LYS A 36 6.48 13.90 -48.05
N VAL A 37 7.76 13.60 -47.79
CA VAL A 37 8.34 13.65 -46.45
C VAL A 37 8.41 15.12 -46.01
N ALA A 38 7.49 15.52 -45.13
CA ALA A 38 7.62 16.74 -44.36
C ALA A 38 8.51 16.43 -43.16
N VAL A 39 9.67 17.07 -43.10
CA VAL A 39 10.54 17.06 -41.93
C VAL A 39 9.90 17.99 -40.90
N GLU A 40 9.15 17.44 -39.95
CA GLU A 40 8.72 18.21 -38.78
C GLU A 40 9.89 18.32 -37.80
N GLU A 41 10.18 19.57 -37.39
CA GLU A 41 11.10 19.87 -36.31
C GLU A 41 10.68 19.11 -35.05
N VAL A 42 11.54 18.21 -34.60
CA VAL A 42 11.41 17.55 -33.29
C VAL A 42 11.69 18.60 -32.23
N THR A 43 10.66 19.31 -31.78
CA THR A 43 10.69 19.97 -30.48
C THR A 43 10.83 18.90 -29.42
N ILE A 44 12.01 18.82 -28.83
CA ILE A 44 12.24 18.08 -27.58
C ILE A 44 11.36 18.77 -26.54
N ILE A 45 10.21 18.16 -26.24
CA ILE A 45 9.41 18.54 -25.10
C ILE A 45 10.20 18.02 -23.90
N GLU A 46 10.90 18.91 -23.20
CA GLU A 46 11.38 18.59 -21.86
C GLU A 46 10.16 18.13 -21.06
N GLU A 47 10.17 16.84 -20.69
CA GLU A 47 9.16 16.21 -19.86
C GLU A 47 8.99 17.08 -18.62
N THR A 48 7.89 17.82 -18.58
CA THR A 48 7.51 18.64 -17.45
C THR A 48 7.46 17.72 -16.25
N THR A 49 8.32 18.01 -15.26
CA THR A 49 8.41 17.34 -13.96
C THR A 49 7.06 16.77 -13.56
N GLU A 50 6.92 15.45 -13.68
CA GLU A 50 5.80 14.70 -13.15
C GLU A 50 5.70 15.15 -11.69
N THR A 51 4.70 15.98 -11.36
CA THR A 51 4.37 16.28 -9.97
C THR A 51 4.28 14.92 -9.31
N GLU A 52 5.23 14.60 -8.42
CA GLU A 52 5.29 13.33 -7.69
C GLU A 52 3.88 13.07 -7.17
N ARG A 53 3.10 12.25 -7.88
CA ARG A 53 1.78 11.86 -7.39
C ARG A 53 2.10 11.04 -6.16
N LEU A 54 1.91 11.62 -4.98
CA LEU A 54 1.98 10.89 -3.75
C LEU A 54 0.98 9.74 -3.87
N TYR A 55 1.49 8.53 -4.04
CA TYR A 55 0.68 7.34 -4.04
C TYR A 55 0.02 7.24 -2.67
N ASP A 56 -1.30 7.38 -2.59
CA ASP A 56 -2.09 7.08 -1.41
C ASP A 56 -2.35 5.57 -1.34
N GLY A 57 -2.04 4.96 -0.20
CA GLY A 57 -2.23 3.53 -0.01
C GLY A 57 -1.33 2.91 1.05
N LEU A 58 -1.56 1.61 1.30
CA LEU A 58 -0.78 0.79 2.23
C LEU A 58 0.40 0.16 1.49
N TRP A 59 1.61 0.41 1.96
CA TRP A 59 2.81 -0.28 1.50
C TRP A 59 3.25 -1.31 2.52
N PHE A 60 3.56 -2.51 2.04
CA PHE A 60 3.88 -3.64 2.90
C PHE A 60 4.91 -4.58 2.28
N LEU A 61 5.55 -5.37 3.15
CA LEU A 61 6.32 -6.55 2.78
C LEU A 61 5.41 -7.77 2.96
N GLY A 62 5.01 -8.42 1.87
CA GLY A 62 4.20 -9.63 1.90
C GLY A 62 5.06 -10.89 1.98
N PHE A 63 4.56 -11.93 2.65
CA PHE A 63 5.19 -13.25 2.73
C PHE A 63 4.44 -14.24 1.86
N ASN A 64 5.15 -15.04 1.05
CA ASN A 64 4.55 -16.17 0.36
C ASN A 64 4.35 -17.33 1.34
N LEU A 65 3.14 -17.51 1.85
CA LEU A 65 2.83 -18.50 2.88
C LEU A 65 2.81 -19.95 2.36
N HIS A 66 3.01 -20.17 1.06
CA HIS A 66 3.32 -21.51 0.53
C HIS A 66 4.81 -21.89 0.69
N LYS A 67 5.67 -21.01 1.21
CA LYS A 67 7.06 -21.34 1.53
C LYS A 67 7.17 -21.83 2.97
N ASP A 68 7.72 -23.03 3.15
CA ASP A 68 7.88 -23.69 4.45
C ASP A 68 8.55 -22.82 5.53
N ILE A 69 9.45 -21.91 5.14
CA ILE A 69 10.12 -20.97 6.06
C ILE A 69 9.14 -20.00 6.77
N PHE A 70 7.93 -19.82 6.23
CA PHE A 70 6.89 -18.94 6.79
C PHE A 70 5.69 -19.69 7.36
N ASP A 71 5.71 -21.03 7.32
CA ASP A 71 4.62 -21.89 7.80
C ASP A 71 4.76 -22.25 9.30
N GLY A 72 3.61 -22.48 9.94
CA GLY A 72 3.51 -22.90 11.34
C GLY A 72 4.12 -21.91 12.36
N GLU A 73 4.38 -22.43 13.57
CA GLU A 73 4.87 -21.61 14.69
C GLU A 73 6.28 -21.06 14.45
N ASN A 74 7.17 -21.85 13.84
CA ASN A 74 8.51 -21.39 13.49
C ASN A 74 8.45 -20.34 12.38
N GLY A 75 7.58 -20.51 11.39
CA GLY A 75 7.35 -19.52 10.36
C GLY A 75 6.83 -18.19 10.92
N LEU A 76 5.93 -18.23 11.90
CA LEU A 76 5.49 -17.02 12.60
C LEU A 76 6.66 -16.31 13.30
N LYS A 77 7.55 -17.04 13.98
CA LYS A 77 8.77 -16.46 14.57
C LYS A 77 9.68 -15.85 13.51
N VAL A 78 9.85 -16.48 12.35
CA VAL A 78 10.61 -15.92 11.23
C VAL A 78 9.98 -14.61 10.73
N LYS A 79 8.66 -14.58 10.51
CA LYS A 79 7.96 -13.37 10.06
C LYS A 79 8.08 -12.24 11.10
N LYS A 80 7.96 -12.55 12.39
CA LYS A 80 8.17 -11.57 13.48
C LYS A 80 9.63 -11.08 13.52
N ALA A 81 10.61 -11.98 13.39
CA ALA A 81 12.02 -11.61 13.33
C ALA A 81 12.32 -10.69 12.16
N ILE A 82 11.78 -10.98 10.97
CA ILE A 82 11.89 -10.12 9.80
C ILE A 82 11.29 -8.74 10.09
N GLY A 83 10.08 -8.68 10.66
CA GLY A 83 9.43 -7.42 11.03
C GLY A 83 10.25 -6.56 12.00
N LEU A 84 10.78 -7.16 13.06
CA LEU A 84 11.65 -6.48 14.03
C LEU A 84 12.98 -6.02 13.42
N SER A 85 13.45 -6.69 12.36
CA SER A 85 14.71 -6.31 11.70
C SER A 85 14.57 -5.11 10.78
N ILE A 86 13.36 -4.72 10.39
CA ILE A 86 13.14 -3.64 9.41
C ILE A 86 12.98 -2.31 10.14
N ASN A 87 13.83 -1.34 9.81
CA ASN A 87 13.70 0.01 10.33
C ASN A 87 12.59 0.78 9.58
N ARG A 88 11.34 0.59 10.02
CA ARG A 88 10.15 1.19 9.38
C ARG A 88 10.13 2.72 9.49
N ASP A 89 10.66 3.28 10.57
CA ASP A 89 10.82 4.73 10.73
C ASP A 89 11.79 5.32 9.71
N GLU A 90 12.88 4.62 9.38
CA GLU A 90 13.81 5.07 8.35
C GLU A 90 13.19 5.02 6.96
N ILE A 91 12.40 3.97 6.66
CA ILE A 91 11.64 3.90 5.40
C ILE A 91 10.67 5.10 5.31
N ALA A 92 9.82 5.27 6.32
CA ALA A 92 8.81 6.30 6.34
C ALA A 92 9.42 7.72 6.27
N ASN A 93 10.41 8.01 7.10
CA ASN A 93 10.89 9.38 7.25
C ASN A 93 11.98 9.77 6.24
N LYS A 94 12.88 8.84 5.86
CA LYS A 94 14.03 9.18 5.00
C LYS A 94 13.84 8.79 3.53
N ILE A 95 13.16 7.67 3.25
CA ILE A 95 13.00 7.20 1.87
C ILE A 95 11.73 7.78 1.25
N ILE A 96 10.61 7.75 1.98
CA ILE A 96 9.33 8.25 1.51
C ILE A 96 9.16 9.74 1.81
N GLY A 97 9.37 10.12 3.08
CA GLY A 97 9.18 11.48 3.59
C GLY A 97 7.72 11.78 3.94
N GLY A 98 7.45 12.17 5.19
CA GLY A 98 6.14 12.70 5.59
C GLY A 98 4.99 11.67 5.62
N THR A 99 5.28 10.38 5.81
CA THR A 99 4.28 9.30 5.89
C THR A 99 4.20 8.72 7.31
N MET A 100 3.22 7.85 7.57
CA MET A 100 2.99 7.23 8.87
C MET A 100 3.50 5.79 8.89
N VAL A 101 4.15 5.42 9.99
CA VAL A 101 4.47 4.02 10.29
C VAL A 101 3.22 3.36 10.88
N PRO A 102 2.72 2.24 10.33
CA PRO A 102 1.51 1.62 10.81
C PRO A 102 1.79 0.79 12.07
N ASP A 103 0.97 1.01 13.11
CA ASP A 103 0.90 0.26 14.36
C ASP A 103 -0.17 -0.85 14.32
N SER A 104 -0.75 -1.08 13.15
CA SER A 104 -1.81 -2.06 12.88
C SER A 104 -1.80 -2.48 11.41
N VAL A 105 -2.44 -3.61 11.05
CA VAL A 105 -2.60 -4.03 9.65
C VAL A 105 -3.65 -3.16 8.95
N ILE A 106 -4.77 -2.88 9.62
CA ILE A 106 -5.76 -1.92 9.16
C ILE A 106 -5.32 -0.50 9.58
N PRO A 107 -5.13 0.45 8.64
CA PRO A 107 -4.69 1.81 8.94
C PRO A 107 -5.62 2.56 9.90
N LYS A 108 -5.07 3.53 10.63
CA LYS A 108 -5.78 4.33 11.65
C LYS A 108 -7.01 5.08 11.13
N THR A 109 -7.00 5.47 9.86
CA THR A 109 -8.11 6.15 9.19
C THR A 109 -9.26 5.22 8.81
N MET A 110 -9.06 3.89 8.90
CA MET A 110 -10.03 2.90 8.48
C MET A 110 -10.78 2.26 9.65
N ASN A 111 -12.05 1.91 9.41
CA ASN A 111 -12.85 1.18 10.39
C ASN A 111 -12.25 -0.21 10.65
N GLY A 112 -12.20 -0.65 11.91
CA GLY A 112 -11.50 -1.88 12.30
C GLY A 112 -10.07 -1.69 12.81
N TYR A 113 -9.52 -0.48 12.72
CA TYR A 113 -8.25 -0.14 13.36
C TYR A 113 -8.24 -0.46 14.86
N GLN A 114 -7.11 -0.97 15.32
CA GLN A 114 -6.80 -1.20 16.74
C GLN A 114 -5.42 -0.62 17.02
N ALA A 115 -5.35 0.35 17.92
CA ALA A 115 -4.10 0.99 18.29
C ALA A 115 -3.11 -0.01 18.89
N ASP A 116 -1.84 0.13 18.51
CA ASP A 116 -0.72 -0.67 19.02
C ASP A 116 -0.92 -2.19 18.87
N SER A 117 -1.73 -2.62 17.88
CA SER A 117 -2.03 -4.04 17.67
C SER A 117 -0.89 -4.81 16.98
N LEU A 118 0.07 -4.09 16.39
CA LEU A 118 1.24 -4.64 15.70
C LEU A 118 2.55 -4.28 16.43
N ASP A 119 2.97 -5.17 17.31
CA ASP A 119 4.22 -5.07 18.08
C ASP A 119 5.45 -5.50 17.25
N LEU A 120 5.94 -4.57 16.41
CA LEU A 120 7.14 -4.74 15.59
C LEU A 120 8.11 -3.54 15.68
N PRO A 121 8.57 -3.15 16.88
CA PRO A 121 9.62 -2.12 17.00
C PRO A 121 10.90 -2.58 16.31
N TYR A 122 11.71 -1.64 15.82
CA TYR A 122 13.02 -2.02 15.25
C TYR A 122 13.94 -2.54 16.37
N ASP A 123 14.19 -3.85 16.38
CA ASP A 123 15.09 -4.53 17.30
C ASP A 123 15.81 -5.68 16.59
N ALA A 124 16.96 -5.35 15.98
CA ALA A 124 17.80 -6.33 15.30
C ALA A 124 18.35 -7.42 16.23
N LYS A 125 18.48 -7.15 17.54
CA LYS A 125 18.99 -8.12 18.51
C LYS A 125 17.92 -9.17 18.81
N GLN A 126 16.70 -8.73 19.10
CA GLN A 126 15.56 -9.62 19.30
C GLN A 126 15.22 -10.38 18.01
N ALA A 127 15.27 -9.72 16.85
CA ALA A 127 15.09 -10.38 15.55
C ALA A 127 16.06 -11.55 15.37
N LYS A 128 17.36 -11.35 15.66
CA LYS A 128 18.37 -12.42 15.58
C LYS A 128 18.08 -13.57 16.55
N ALA A 129 17.64 -13.26 17.77
CA ALA A 129 17.28 -14.28 18.75
C ALA A 129 16.09 -15.13 18.27
N LEU A 130 15.05 -14.49 17.74
CA LEU A 130 13.88 -15.18 17.19
C LEU A 130 14.22 -16.07 15.99
N MET A 131 15.14 -15.65 15.10
CA MET A 131 15.61 -16.53 14.02
C MET A 131 16.27 -17.80 14.56
N ILE A 132 17.08 -17.69 15.62
CA ILE A 132 17.71 -18.87 16.27
C ILE A 132 16.64 -19.75 16.92
N GLU A 133 15.68 -19.17 17.65
CA GLU A 133 14.56 -19.89 18.27
C GLU A 133 13.61 -20.55 17.27
N ALA A 134 13.52 -20.00 16.05
CA ALA A 134 12.80 -20.59 14.93
C ALA A 134 13.58 -21.72 14.24
N GLY A 135 14.81 -22.00 14.68
CA GLY A 135 15.67 -23.04 14.13
C GLY A 135 16.53 -22.61 12.94
N PHE A 136 16.76 -21.31 12.76
CA PHE A 136 17.52 -20.73 11.65
C PHE A 136 18.69 -19.86 12.14
N PRO A 137 19.84 -20.45 12.52
CA PRO A 137 21.02 -19.68 12.91
C PRO A 137 21.62 -18.87 11.74
N MET A 138 22.48 -17.88 12.05
CA MET A 138 23.02 -16.88 11.10
C MET A 138 23.56 -17.42 9.75
N ASN A 139 24.09 -18.64 9.74
CA ASN A 139 24.75 -19.24 8.57
C ASN A 139 23.97 -20.42 7.97
N ASP A 140 22.73 -20.61 8.40
CA ASP A 140 21.86 -21.65 7.86
C ASP A 140 21.65 -21.44 6.36
N GLN A 141 21.82 -22.51 5.56
CA GLN A 141 21.71 -22.42 4.10
C GLN A 141 20.27 -22.21 3.65
N ARG A 142 19.28 -22.61 4.45
CA ARG A 142 17.84 -22.47 4.15
C ARG A 142 17.37 -21.02 4.13
N ILE A 143 18.13 -20.11 4.73
CA ILE A 143 17.84 -18.66 4.76
C ILE A 143 18.73 -17.86 3.81
N LYS A 144 19.32 -18.52 2.80
CA LYS A 144 20.14 -17.89 1.75
C LYS A 144 19.44 -18.00 0.40
N GLY A 145 19.66 -17.01 -0.46
CA GLY A 145 19.08 -16.98 -1.81
C GLY A 145 17.57 -16.80 -1.83
N LEU A 146 17.00 -16.20 -0.77
CA LEU A 146 15.55 -15.96 -0.74
C LEU A 146 15.20 -14.81 -1.69
N ALA A 147 14.36 -15.06 -2.68
CA ALA A 147 13.87 -14.02 -3.59
C ALA A 147 12.98 -12.97 -2.89
N LEU A 148 13.39 -11.70 -2.96
CA LEU A 148 12.60 -10.52 -2.62
C LEU A 148 12.18 -9.82 -3.93
N LEU A 149 10.92 -10.00 -4.30
CA LEU A 149 10.32 -9.44 -5.51
C LEU A 149 9.93 -7.97 -5.28
N HIS A 150 10.30 -7.10 -6.22
CA HIS A 150 9.92 -5.68 -6.17
C HIS A 150 9.88 -5.04 -7.56
N THR A 151 9.23 -3.89 -7.67
CA THR A 151 9.20 -3.10 -8.90
C THR A 151 10.41 -2.17 -9.04
N ASP A 152 10.62 -1.67 -10.25
CA ASP A 152 11.73 -0.78 -10.65
C ASP A 152 11.56 0.70 -10.27
N GLY A 153 10.57 1.05 -9.46
CA GLY A 153 10.41 2.42 -8.95
C GLY A 153 11.55 2.83 -8.00
N ASP A 154 12.03 4.07 -8.12
CA ASP A 154 13.20 4.56 -7.37
C ASP A 154 13.09 4.40 -5.85
N LYS A 155 11.93 4.75 -5.27
CA LYS A 155 11.65 4.58 -3.83
C LYS A 155 11.56 3.10 -3.46
N THR A 156 10.93 2.27 -4.30
CA THR A 156 10.84 0.82 -4.11
C THR A 156 12.21 0.14 -4.11
N ILE A 157 13.10 0.50 -5.04
CA ILE A 157 14.48 -0.01 -5.10
C ILE A 157 15.25 0.34 -3.82
N LYS A 158 15.10 1.58 -3.32
CA LYS A 158 15.74 2.01 -2.06
C LYS A 158 15.24 1.19 -0.86
N ILE A 159 13.93 0.97 -0.76
CA ILE A 159 13.32 0.14 0.29
C ILE A 159 13.84 -1.30 0.20
N ALA A 160 13.85 -1.90 -0.99
CA ALA A 160 14.33 -3.27 -1.20
C ALA A 160 15.79 -3.45 -0.77
N LYS A 161 16.66 -2.47 -1.08
CA LYS A 161 18.06 -2.46 -0.65
C LYS A 161 18.21 -2.35 0.87
N LEU A 162 17.44 -1.48 1.53
CA LEU A 162 17.45 -1.35 2.99
C LEU A 162 16.98 -2.64 3.67
N ILE A 163 15.87 -3.23 3.20
CA ILE A 163 15.38 -4.51 3.72
C ILE A 163 16.42 -5.62 3.53
N LYS A 164 17.07 -5.71 2.36
CA LYS A 164 18.18 -6.65 2.13
C LYS A 164 19.33 -6.47 3.13
N GLN A 165 19.70 -5.23 3.44
CA GLN A 165 20.74 -4.92 4.43
C GLN A 165 20.30 -5.32 5.85
N ASN A 166 19.07 -4.98 6.24
CA ASN A 166 18.49 -5.32 7.53
C ASN A 166 18.40 -6.84 7.75
N LEU A 167 17.87 -7.57 6.77
CA LEU A 167 17.79 -9.02 6.77
C LEU A 167 19.16 -9.70 6.87
N SER A 168 20.16 -9.15 6.17
CA SER A 168 21.53 -9.64 6.25
C SER A 168 22.10 -9.57 7.67
N ALA A 169 21.71 -8.58 8.47
CA ALA A 169 22.18 -8.44 9.86
C ALA A 169 21.66 -9.55 10.79
N ILE A 170 20.53 -10.18 10.44
CA ILE A 170 19.94 -11.32 11.15
C ILE A 170 20.21 -12.66 10.45
N GLY A 171 21.05 -12.67 9.41
CA GLY A 171 21.51 -13.88 8.74
C GLY A 171 20.68 -14.27 7.52
N VAL A 172 19.56 -13.59 7.26
CA VAL A 172 18.73 -13.84 6.09
C VAL A 172 19.37 -13.16 4.87
N LYS A 173 19.75 -13.94 3.85
CA LYS A 173 20.33 -13.40 2.62
C LYS A 173 19.30 -13.48 1.50
N VAL A 174 18.92 -12.32 0.98
CA VAL A 174 17.94 -12.18 -0.09
C VAL A 174 18.55 -11.76 -1.41
N ASP A 175 18.01 -12.29 -2.49
CA ASP A 175 18.28 -11.84 -3.85
C ASP A 175 17.14 -10.93 -4.30
N LEU A 176 17.49 -9.75 -4.81
CA LEU A 176 16.51 -8.79 -5.29
C LEU A 176 16.07 -9.21 -6.68
N VAL A 177 14.78 -9.51 -6.83
CA VAL A 177 14.16 -9.82 -8.11
C VAL A 177 13.38 -8.58 -8.54
N GLN A 178 14.00 -7.76 -9.38
CA GLN A 178 13.39 -6.55 -9.90
C GLN A 178 12.60 -6.86 -11.17
N VAL A 179 11.39 -6.32 -11.27
CA VAL A 179 10.57 -6.36 -12.49
C VAL A 179 10.07 -4.96 -12.83
N SER A 180 9.87 -4.69 -14.12
CA SER A 180 9.32 -3.41 -14.57
C SER A 180 7.85 -3.29 -14.20
N PHE A 181 7.46 -2.17 -13.58
CA PHE A 181 6.04 -1.84 -13.39
C PHE A 181 5.41 -1.20 -14.65
N ARG A 182 6.23 -0.64 -15.54
CA ARG A 182 5.77 0.04 -16.76
C ARG A 182 5.50 -0.92 -17.91
N GLU A 183 6.10 -2.10 -17.88
CA GLU A 183 5.78 -3.18 -18.81
C GLU A 183 4.49 -3.87 -18.38
N GLU A 184 3.47 -3.78 -19.22
CA GLU A 184 2.14 -4.34 -18.96
C GLU A 184 2.22 -5.83 -18.61
N GLY A 185 1.46 -6.25 -17.58
CA GLY A 185 1.37 -7.64 -17.15
C GLY A 185 2.54 -8.17 -16.34
N LYS A 186 3.78 -7.66 -16.50
CA LYS A 186 4.97 -8.28 -15.88
C LYS A 186 4.95 -8.33 -14.36
N TRP A 187 4.48 -7.27 -13.71
CA TRP A 187 4.33 -7.27 -12.25
C TRP A 187 3.34 -8.34 -11.78
N GLN A 188 2.19 -8.42 -12.45
CA GLN A 188 1.14 -9.39 -12.15
C GLN A 188 1.62 -10.82 -12.39
N GLU A 189 2.23 -11.11 -13.54
CA GLU A 189 2.80 -12.41 -13.88
C GLU A 189 3.84 -12.87 -12.84
N ALA A 190 4.70 -11.94 -12.37
CA ALA A 190 5.70 -12.25 -11.35
C ALA A 190 5.05 -12.63 -10.01
N LEU A 191 4.01 -11.90 -9.59
CA LEU A 191 3.24 -12.18 -8.38
C LEU A 191 2.45 -13.49 -8.48
N GLU A 192 1.80 -13.76 -9.60
CA GLU A 192 1.05 -15.00 -9.83
C GLU A 192 1.96 -16.23 -9.93
N SER A 193 3.21 -16.05 -10.38
CA SER A 193 4.16 -17.15 -10.49
C SER A 193 4.48 -17.82 -9.14
N GLY A 194 4.32 -17.11 -8.01
CA GLY A 194 4.67 -17.60 -6.68
C GLY A 194 6.17 -17.94 -6.49
N LYS A 195 7.05 -17.51 -7.41
CA LYS A 195 8.50 -17.83 -7.38
C LYS A 195 9.31 -16.93 -6.43
N PHE A 196 8.66 -16.17 -5.56
CA PHE A 196 9.27 -15.34 -4.53
C PHE A 196 9.07 -15.92 -3.13
N HIS A 197 9.89 -15.45 -2.18
CA HIS A 197 9.66 -15.67 -0.74
C HIS A 197 8.95 -14.47 -0.13
N MET A 198 9.37 -13.27 -0.53
CA MET A 198 8.78 -12.02 -0.09
C MET A 198 8.56 -11.10 -1.29
N PHE A 199 7.63 -10.16 -1.17
CA PHE A 199 7.40 -9.15 -2.19
C PHE A 199 7.08 -7.78 -1.55
N LEU A 200 7.49 -6.71 -2.22
CA LEU A 200 7.12 -5.34 -1.87
C LEU A 200 5.97 -4.88 -2.75
N MET A 201 4.88 -4.44 -2.13
CA MET A 201 3.71 -3.96 -2.85
C MET A 201 3.07 -2.78 -2.11
N GLY A 202 2.61 -1.81 -2.89
CA GLY A 202 1.62 -0.84 -2.47
C GLY A 202 0.24 -1.31 -2.89
N TYR A 203 -0.77 -1.15 -2.03
CA TYR A 203 -2.16 -1.42 -2.37
C TYR A 203 -3.04 -0.21 -2.06
N LYS A 204 -3.90 0.15 -3.03
CA LYS A 204 -4.79 1.31 -2.97
C LYS A 204 -6.25 0.86 -3.06
N ALA A 205 -6.95 0.81 -1.92
CA ALA A 205 -8.40 0.91 -1.80
C ALA A 205 -8.90 2.27 -2.31
N ALA A 206 -10.17 2.36 -2.72
CA ALA A 206 -10.70 3.59 -3.29
C ALA A 206 -10.71 4.75 -2.28
N ASP A 207 -10.85 4.44 -0.99
CA ASP A 207 -10.80 5.44 0.07
C ASP A 207 -9.99 4.98 1.30
N PHE A 208 -8.80 5.58 1.44
CA PHE A 208 -7.93 5.42 2.61
C PHE A 208 -8.28 6.34 3.77
N GLY A 209 -9.31 7.18 3.62
CA GLY A 209 -9.68 8.21 4.59
C GLY A 209 -8.65 9.34 4.67
N THR A 210 -9.04 10.37 5.42
CA THR A 210 -8.24 11.57 5.61
C THR A 210 -7.80 11.69 7.05
N LEU A 211 -6.50 11.88 7.26
CA LEU A 211 -5.98 12.27 8.57
C LEU A 211 -6.19 13.76 8.80
N PHE A 212 -6.58 14.09 10.02
CA PHE A 212 -6.60 15.45 10.50
C PHE A 212 -5.55 15.63 11.59
N ILE A 213 -5.03 16.85 11.71
CA ILE A 213 -4.07 17.21 12.74
C ILE A 213 -4.74 18.14 13.74
N GLY A 214 -4.94 17.64 14.96
CA GLY A 214 -5.43 18.43 16.09
C GLY A 214 -4.31 19.17 16.80
N ASP A 215 -4.57 20.41 17.20
CA ASP A 215 -3.73 21.18 18.11
C ASP A 215 -4.24 21.00 19.55
N LYS A 216 -3.42 20.35 20.38
CA LYS A 216 -3.73 20.10 21.80
C LYS A 216 -4.04 21.39 22.58
N LYS A 217 -3.49 22.54 22.17
CA LYS A 217 -3.66 23.83 22.84
C LYS A 217 -4.93 24.55 22.44
N THR A 218 -5.10 24.81 21.14
CA THR A 218 -6.24 25.59 20.65
C THR A 218 -7.51 24.76 20.54
N LYS A 219 -7.39 23.42 20.57
CA LYS A 219 -8.48 22.48 20.27
C LYS A 219 -9.07 22.69 18.88
N LEU A 220 -8.28 23.20 17.94
CA LEU A 220 -8.62 23.19 16.52
C LEU A 220 -8.04 21.95 15.86
N PHE A 221 -8.71 21.44 14.83
CA PHE A 221 -8.13 20.44 13.93
C PHE A 221 -8.06 20.95 12.49
N HIS A 222 -7.05 20.47 11.80
CA HIS A 222 -6.56 20.99 10.53
C HIS A 222 -6.47 19.86 9.51
N LYS A 223 -6.61 20.21 8.22
CA LYS A 223 -6.10 19.37 7.15
C LYS A 223 -4.57 19.33 7.21
N VAL A 224 -3.96 18.28 6.70
CA VAL A 224 -2.50 18.07 6.75
C VAL A 224 -1.69 19.10 5.94
N ASP A 225 -2.35 19.79 5.00
CA ASP A 225 -1.80 20.85 4.15
C ASP A 225 -2.12 22.27 4.65
N CYS A 226 -2.69 22.43 5.85
CA CYS A 226 -3.08 23.73 6.37
C CYS A 226 -1.88 24.67 6.55
N GLU A 227 -1.95 25.90 6.02
CA GLU A 227 -0.87 26.89 6.18
C GLU A 227 -0.56 27.23 7.65
N ASP A 228 -1.55 27.13 8.55
CA ASP A 228 -1.42 27.47 9.96
C ASP A 228 -1.25 26.20 10.80
N MET A 229 -0.28 25.35 10.41
CA MET A 229 0.00 24.12 11.14
C MET A 229 0.46 24.41 12.58
N PRO A 230 -0.10 23.72 13.59
CA PRO A 230 0.40 23.82 14.96
C PRO A 230 1.83 23.26 15.08
N ASP A 231 2.60 23.72 16.08
CA ASP A 231 3.93 23.15 16.37
C ASP A 231 3.85 21.61 16.45
N PRO A 232 4.83 20.87 15.88
CA PRO A 232 4.84 19.40 15.93
C PRO A 232 4.62 18.80 17.32
N LYS A 233 5.16 19.43 18.38
CA LYS A 233 4.97 18.98 19.78
C LYS A 233 3.52 19.08 20.28
N ASN A 234 2.73 19.98 19.71
CA ASN A 234 1.33 20.20 20.08
C ASN A 234 0.37 19.38 19.20
N GLN A 235 0.88 18.70 18.17
CA GLN A 235 0.07 17.92 17.23
C GLN A 235 -0.46 16.62 17.85
N VAL A 236 -1.68 16.26 17.46
CA VAL A 236 -2.24 14.92 17.61
C VAL A 236 -2.92 14.51 16.30
N PHE A 237 -2.72 13.27 15.88
CA PHE A 237 -3.34 12.73 14.67
C PHE A 237 -4.74 12.21 14.98
N LEU A 238 -5.72 12.69 14.22
CA LEU A 238 -7.15 12.37 14.30
C LEU A 238 -7.55 11.62 13.03
N SER A 239 -8.27 10.52 13.20
CA SER A 239 -8.56 9.54 12.14
C SER A 239 -9.77 9.87 11.27
N SER A 240 -10.64 10.79 11.72
CA SER A 240 -11.77 11.30 10.95
C SER A 240 -12.25 12.64 11.51
N TYR A 241 -13.15 13.30 10.76
CA TYR A 241 -13.83 14.50 11.21
C TYR A 241 -14.68 14.23 12.47
N GLU A 242 -15.44 13.14 12.47
CA GLU A 242 -16.33 12.74 13.57
C GLU A 242 -15.55 12.43 14.84
N GLU A 243 -14.41 11.74 14.72
CA GLU A 243 -13.53 11.46 15.86
C GLU A 243 -12.93 12.76 16.41
N ALA A 244 -12.52 13.70 15.55
CA ALA A 244 -12.05 15.01 15.98
C ALA A 244 -13.11 15.75 16.80
N ILE A 245 -14.35 15.80 16.31
CA ILE A 245 -15.49 16.41 17.03
C ILE A 245 -15.75 15.69 18.35
N LYS A 246 -15.77 14.35 18.35
CA LYS A 246 -16.00 13.54 19.55
C LYS A 246 -14.92 13.75 20.62
N GLN A 247 -13.67 13.97 20.20
CA GLN A 247 -12.56 14.31 21.09
C GLN A 247 -12.55 15.79 21.53
N GLY A 248 -13.56 16.57 21.12
CA GLY A 248 -13.74 17.96 21.54
C GLY A 248 -12.91 18.97 20.74
N PHE A 249 -12.44 18.62 19.54
CA PHE A 249 -11.82 19.57 18.63
C PHE A 249 -12.87 20.27 17.76
N ALA A 250 -12.58 21.50 17.34
CA ALA A 250 -13.38 22.26 16.39
C ALA A 250 -12.62 22.43 15.05
N PRO A 251 -13.33 22.46 13.91
CA PRO A 251 -12.66 22.60 12.61
C PRO A 251 -11.98 23.96 12.49
N CYS A 252 -10.74 23.98 12.02
CA CYS A 252 -10.05 25.22 11.69
C CYS A 252 -10.81 25.97 10.60
N LYS A 253 -11.15 27.24 10.83
CA LYS A 253 -11.90 28.07 9.88
C LYS A 253 -11.15 28.35 8.58
N LYS A 254 -9.81 28.30 8.60
CA LYS A 254 -8.96 28.63 7.45
C LYS A 254 -8.88 27.47 6.45
N CYS A 255 -8.50 26.26 6.90
CA CYS A 255 -8.48 25.08 6.02
C CYS A 255 -9.83 24.38 5.89
N ASN A 256 -10.80 24.75 6.73
CA ASN A 256 -12.20 24.32 6.69
C ASN A 256 -12.36 22.81 6.44
N PRO A 257 -11.81 21.95 7.31
CA PRO A 257 -11.94 20.50 7.15
C PRO A 257 -13.42 20.12 7.15
N GLN A 258 -13.80 19.16 6.31
CA GLN A 258 -15.19 18.73 6.13
C GLN A 258 -15.36 17.28 6.58
N PRO A 259 -16.58 16.88 7.00
CA PRO A 259 -16.93 15.46 7.14
C PRO A 259 -16.73 14.73 5.82
N GLU A 260 -16.18 13.52 5.90
CA GLU A 260 -15.98 12.64 4.76
C GLU A 260 -16.79 11.36 4.96
N PRO A 261 -17.21 10.69 3.87
CA PRO A 261 -17.89 9.41 3.99
C PRO A 261 -17.00 8.38 4.72
N PRO A 262 -17.59 7.35 5.35
CA PRO A 262 -16.83 6.30 6.00
C PRO A 262 -15.90 5.61 4.99
N THR A 263 -14.65 5.37 5.40
CA THR A 263 -13.69 4.60 4.59
C THR A 263 -14.21 3.20 4.28
N ASN A 264 -13.88 2.68 3.10
CA ASN A 264 -14.23 1.31 2.74
C ASN A 264 -13.11 0.32 3.09
N THR A 265 -13.00 -0.06 4.37
CA THR A 265 -12.03 -1.07 4.83
C THR A 265 -12.14 -2.39 4.06
N TYR A 266 -13.34 -2.75 3.58
CA TYR A 266 -13.56 -3.99 2.84
C TYR A 266 -12.69 -4.06 1.57
N GLU A 267 -12.58 -2.95 0.85
CA GLU A 267 -11.78 -2.85 -0.37
C GLU A 267 -10.28 -2.96 -0.12
N LEU A 268 -9.81 -2.76 1.13
CA LEU A 268 -8.43 -3.05 1.50
C LEU A 268 -8.27 -4.52 1.88
N VAL A 269 -9.14 -5.02 2.76
CA VAL A 269 -8.92 -6.29 3.46
C VAL A 269 -9.32 -7.50 2.63
N GLU A 270 -10.42 -7.44 1.89
CA GLU A 270 -10.88 -8.58 1.08
C GLU A 270 -9.89 -8.94 -0.02
N PRO A 271 -9.45 -8.00 -0.88
CA PRO A 271 -8.57 -8.35 -1.98
C PRO A 271 -7.23 -8.90 -1.52
N LEU A 272 -6.73 -8.44 -0.36
CA LEU A 272 -5.42 -8.81 0.18
C LEU A 272 -5.43 -10.11 1.01
N PHE A 273 -6.53 -10.41 1.71
CA PHE A 273 -6.52 -11.44 2.77
C PHE A 273 -7.66 -12.46 2.68
N HIS A 274 -8.62 -12.31 1.78
CA HIS A 274 -9.56 -13.39 1.49
C HIS A 274 -8.86 -14.52 0.71
N THR A 275 -9.20 -15.79 0.97
CA THR A 275 -8.59 -16.96 0.27
C THR A 275 -8.73 -16.90 -1.26
N GLY A 276 -9.71 -16.16 -1.78
CA GLY A 276 -9.91 -15.89 -3.21
C GLY A 276 -9.68 -14.43 -3.63
N GLY A 277 -9.11 -13.61 -2.74
CA GLY A 277 -8.92 -12.19 -2.97
C GLY A 277 -8.00 -11.90 -4.17
N SER A 278 -8.38 -10.91 -4.98
CA SER A 278 -7.72 -10.61 -6.26
C SER A 278 -6.27 -10.14 -6.14
N ALA A 279 -5.85 -9.72 -4.93
CA ALA A 279 -4.50 -9.24 -4.63
C ALA A 279 -3.83 -10.05 -3.50
N ASN A 280 -4.35 -11.23 -3.16
CA ASN A 280 -3.80 -12.09 -2.12
C ASN A 280 -2.59 -12.90 -2.64
N PHE A 281 -1.50 -12.19 -2.93
CA PHE A 281 -0.23 -12.80 -3.35
C PHE A 281 0.60 -13.32 -2.17
N THR A 282 0.09 -13.16 -0.95
CA THR A 282 0.62 -13.86 0.23
C THR A 282 0.17 -15.32 0.29
N PHE A 283 -0.87 -15.67 -0.49
CA PHE A 283 -1.57 -16.95 -0.41
C PHE A 283 -2.12 -17.24 1.00
N PHE A 284 -2.47 -16.19 1.73
CA PHE A 284 -3.04 -16.29 3.06
C PHE A 284 -4.39 -16.98 3.01
N ARG A 285 -4.61 -17.88 3.96
CA ARG A 285 -5.86 -18.64 4.10
C ARG A 285 -6.22 -18.73 5.55
N ASN A 286 -7.38 -18.18 5.90
CA ASN A 286 -7.90 -18.27 7.24
C ASN A 286 -9.42 -18.31 7.20
N ILE A 287 -10.00 -19.48 7.53
CA ILE A 287 -11.44 -19.71 7.44
C ILE A 287 -12.25 -18.72 8.29
N ARG A 288 -11.69 -18.21 9.39
CA ARG A 288 -12.38 -17.22 10.21
C ARG A 288 -12.38 -15.85 9.54
N VAL A 289 -11.26 -15.44 8.96
CA VAL A 289 -11.17 -14.20 8.17
C VAL A 289 -12.12 -14.27 6.98
N ASP A 290 -12.13 -15.38 6.24
CA ASP A 290 -13.01 -15.57 5.08
C ASP A 290 -14.49 -15.44 5.47
N ASN A 291 -14.92 -16.19 6.48
CA ASN A 291 -16.31 -16.11 6.97
C ASN A 291 -16.71 -14.71 7.44
N LEU A 292 -15.80 -13.95 8.06
CA LEU A 292 -16.08 -12.59 8.50
C LEU A 292 -16.22 -11.65 7.30
N LEU A 293 -15.35 -11.77 6.29
CA LEU A 293 -15.43 -10.98 5.05
C LEU A 293 -16.70 -11.32 4.26
N ASP A 294 -17.04 -12.60 4.11
CA ASP A 294 -18.27 -13.04 3.45
C ASP A 294 -19.52 -12.46 4.14
N GLN A 295 -19.55 -12.46 5.48
CA GLN A 295 -20.62 -11.81 6.24
C GLN A 295 -20.67 -10.31 5.98
N ILE A 296 -19.52 -9.62 6.01
CA ILE A 296 -19.45 -8.19 5.73
C ILE A 296 -19.92 -7.87 4.31
N SER A 297 -19.68 -8.75 3.33
CA SER A 297 -20.04 -8.53 1.92
C SER A 297 -21.55 -8.35 1.70
N ILE A 298 -22.38 -9.00 2.53
CA ILE A 298 -23.85 -8.96 2.46
C ILE A 298 -24.49 -8.02 3.50
N MET A 299 -23.70 -7.45 4.40
CA MET A 299 -24.20 -6.49 5.40
C MET A 299 -24.46 -5.13 4.77
N ASP A 300 -25.54 -4.47 5.20
CA ASP A 300 -25.80 -3.06 4.89
C ASP A 300 -24.60 -2.20 5.31
N THR A 301 -24.12 -1.34 4.39
CA THR A 301 -22.94 -0.48 4.59
C THR A 301 -23.17 0.60 5.64
N SER A 302 -24.43 0.93 5.95
CA SER A 302 -24.80 1.85 7.02
C SER A 302 -24.58 1.29 8.44
N LEU A 303 -24.42 -0.03 8.59
CA LEU A 303 -24.11 -0.71 9.86
C LEU A 303 -22.61 -0.58 10.21
N VAL A 304 -22.13 0.66 10.29
CA VAL A 304 -20.70 0.98 10.45
C VAL A 304 -20.11 0.35 11.71
N HIS A 305 -20.86 0.33 12.82
CA HIS A 305 -20.39 -0.23 14.08
C HIS A 305 -20.27 -1.75 14.01
N GLU A 306 -21.31 -2.45 13.55
CA GLU A 306 -21.34 -3.91 13.46
C GLU A 306 -20.32 -4.44 12.45
N ARG A 307 -20.17 -3.77 11.29
CA ARG A 307 -19.09 -4.06 10.34
C ARG A 307 -17.72 -3.81 10.97
N GLY A 308 -17.59 -2.71 11.72
CA GLY A 308 -16.37 -2.33 12.43
C GLY A 308 -15.88 -3.38 13.43
N GLU A 309 -16.77 -3.96 14.23
CA GLU A 309 -16.42 -5.03 15.16
C GLU A 309 -15.89 -6.28 14.45
N LYS A 310 -16.45 -6.64 13.29
CA LYS A 310 -15.92 -7.74 12.46
C LYS A 310 -14.55 -7.40 11.88
N PHE A 311 -14.33 -6.16 11.42
CA PHE A 311 -13.01 -5.74 10.97
C PHE A 311 -11.97 -5.73 12.08
N LYS A 312 -12.33 -5.37 13.32
CA LYS A 312 -11.41 -5.51 14.48
C LYS A 312 -11.02 -6.96 14.70
N GLU A 313 -11.97 -7.89 14.61
CA GLU A 313 -11.65 -9.32 14.73
C GLU A 313 -10.71 -9.79 13.62
N ILE A 314 -10.97 -9.40 12.36
CA ILE A 314 -10.07 -9.69 11.25
C ILE A 314 -8.68 -9.09 11.50
N ASN A 315 -8.61 -7.82 11.90
CA ASN A 315 -7.34 -7.14 12.18
C ASN A 315 -6.53 -7.84 13.27
N THR A 316 -7.18 -8.31 14.33
CA THR A 316 -6.55 -9.10 15.39
C THR A 316 -5.95 -10.40 14.83
N LEU A 317 -6.67 -11.11 13.96
CA LEU A 317 -6.16 -12.32 13.30
C LEU A 317 -4.98 -12.02 12.38
N LEU A 318 -5.05 -10.96 11.58
CA LEU A 318 -3.99 -10.54 10.68
C LEU A 318 -2.72 -10.09 11.44
N CYS A 319 -2.86 -9.36 12.54
CA CYS A 319 -1.73 -8.98 13.39
C CYS A 319 -1.09 -10.21 14.06
N LYS A 320 -1.90 -11.22 14.41
CA LYS A 320 -1.43 -12.46 15.03
C LYS A 320 -0.70 -13.38 14.05
N GLU A 321 -1.24 -13.56 12.85
CA GLU A 321 -0.71 -14.50 11.85
C GLU A 321 0.33 -13.86 10.92
N LEU A 322 0.33 -12.53 10.84
CA LEU A 322 1.33 -11.71 10.16
C LEU A 322 1.60 -12.14 8.71
N PRO A 323 0.58 -12.20 7.82
CA PRO A 323 0.77 -12.52 6.41
C PRO A 323 1.59 -11.46 5.65
N SER A 324 1.63 -10.24 6.18
CA SER A 324 2.46 -9.15 5.69
C SER A 324 2.91 -8.24 6.84
N ILE A 325 3.94 -7.44 6.59
CA ILE A 325 4.37 -6.36 7.49
C ILE A 325 4.04 -5.02 6.83
N PRO A 326 3.07 -4.27 7.36
CA PRO A 326 2.86 -2.86 7.03
C PRO A 326 4.15 -2.05 7.25
N LEU A 327 4.61 -1.36 6.21
CA LEU A 327 5.83 -0.54 6.24
C LEU A 327 5.50 0.94 6.44
N PHE A 328 4.57 1.45 5.64
CA PHE A 328 4.06 2.81 5.72
C PHE A 328 2.70 2.89 5.01
N TYR A 329 1.91 3.91 5.32
CA TYR A 329 0.78 4.29 4.47
C TYR A 329 0.76 5.79 4.25
N ILE A 330 0.40 6.16 3.03
CA ILE A 330 0.16 7.55 2.66
C ILE A 330 -1.34 7.72 2.64
N THR A 331 -1.85 8.65 3.45
CA THR A 331 -3.23 9.10 3.32
C THR A 331 -3.30 10.24 2.34
N LYS A 332 -4.49 10.52 1.82
CA LYS A 332 -4.72 11.70 0.97
C LYS A 332 -4.14 12.92 1.71
N LEU A 333 -3.12 13.55 1.11
CA LEU A 333 -2.60 14.83 1.56
C LEU A 333 -3.48 15.94 1.00
#